data_AF-A0A813VGK4-F1
#
_entry.id   AF-A0A813VGK4-F1
#
_cell.length_a   1.000
_cell.length_b   1.000
_cell.length_c   1.000
_cell.angle_alpha   90.00
_cell.angle_beta   90.00
_cell.angle_gamma   90.00
#
_symmetry.space_group_name_H-M   'P 1'
#
loop_
_entity.id
_entity.type
_entity.pdbx_description
1 polymer ?
#
loop_
_entity_poly.entity_id
_entity_poly.type
_entity_poly.pdbx_seq_one_letter_code
_entity_poly.pdbx_strand_id
1 'polypeptide(L)'
;MPKYPKIQQKIKNELTEHNLINEAQLTQDILDSLYVYMPFGGSHRACIDQDLAFFGLKPAIISLMQRVSFEDSVDATNNSGKYIQRLTCFPEHLAVRIRIDTDKKSN
;
A
#
# COMPACT_ATOMS: atom_id res chain seq x y z
N MET A 1 20.50 -13.04 -10.20
CA MET A 1 19.91 -14.27 -10.77
C MET A 1 18.59 -14.53 -10.05
N PRO A 2 17.46 -14.69 -10.78
CA PRO A 2 16.14 -14.84 -10.16
C PRO A 2 16.06 -16.14 -9.37
N LYS A 3 15.72 -16.02 -8.07
CA LYS A 3 15.81 -17.12 -7.10
C LYS A 3 14.72 -18.19 -7.31
N TYR A 4 13.57 -17.82 -7.93
CA TYR A 4 12.43 -18.72 -8.22
C TYR A 4 11.68 -18.32 -9.51
N PRO A 5 12.12 -18.80 -10.69
CA PRO A 5 11.60 -18.32 -11.98
C PRO A 5 10.13 -18.68 -12.26
N LYS A 6 9.64 -19.81 -11.74
CA LYS A 6 8.25 -20.27 -11.96
C LYS A 6 7.22 -19.38 -11.27
N ILE A 7 7.53 -18.93 -10.05
CA ILE A 7 6.62 -18.06 -9.30
C ILE A 7 6.66 -16.65 -9.92
N GLN A 8 7.81 -16.22 -10.47
CA GLN A 8 7.95 -14.90 -11.09
C GLN A 8 7.06 -14.78 -12.32
N GLN A 9 7.01 -15.85 -13.11
CA GLN A 9 6.09 -15.95 -14.24
C GLN A 9 4.63 -15.97 -13.79
N LYS A 10 4.30 -16.67 -12.71
CA LYS A 10 2.93 -16.68 -12.19
C LYS A 10 2.46 -15.30 -11.73
N ILE A 11 3.29 -14.58 -10.98
CA ILE A 11 3.01 -13.21 -10.53
C ILE A 11 2.90 -12.25 -11.72
N LYS A 12 3.78 -12.37 -12.73
CA LYS A 12 3.66 -11.61 -13.99
C LYS A 12 2.29 -11.83 -14.62
N ASN A 13 1.87 -13.08 -14.77
CA ASN A 13 0.60 -13.42 -15.41
C ASN A 13 -0.59 -12.87 -14.62
N GLU A 14 -0.62 -13.02 -13.30
CA GLU A 14 -1.71 -12.51 -12.46
C GLU A 14 -1.79 -10.96 -12.50
N LEU A 15 -0.64 -10.27 -12.49
CA LEU A 15 -0.60 -8.80 -12.56
C LEU A 15 -1.10 -8.27 -13.92
N THR A 16 -0.73 -8.95 -15.01
CA THR A 16 -1.19 -8.63 -16.36
C THR A 16 -2.69 -8.95 -16.53
N GLU A 17 -3.16 -10.08 -16.00
CA GLU A 17 -4.57 -10.50 -16.05
C GLU A 17 -5.50 -9.50 -15.32
N HIS A 18 -5.03 -8.90 -14.23
CA HIS A 18 -5.80 -7.92 -13.47
C HIS A 18 -5.63 -6.47 -13.95
N ASN A 19 -4.95 -6.22 -15.09
CA ASN A 19 -4.65 -4.88 -15.63
C ASN A 19 -4.02 -3.92 -14.60
N LEU A 20 -3.32 -4.45 -13.59
CA LEU A 20 -2.77 -3.63 -12.51
C LEU A 20 -1.48 -2.92 -12.92
N ILE A 21 -0.75 -3.45 -13.90
CA ILE A 21 0.55 -2.94 -14.37
C ILE A 21 0.70 -3.21 -15.87
N ASN A 22 1.23 -2.24 -16.64
CA ASN A 22 1.65 -2.45 -18.02
C ASN A 22 2.99 -3.22 -18.05
N GLU A 23 3.16 -4.22 -18.94
CA GLU A 23 4.39 -5.03 -19.03
C GLU A 23 5.68 -4.19 -19.12
N ALA A 24 5.59 -2.98 -19.69
CA ALA A 24 6.69 -2.03 -19.81
C ALA A 24 7.21 -1.45 -18.46
N GLN A 25 6.42 -1.52 -17.39
CA GLN A 25 6.77 -0.99 -16.06
C GLN A 25 7.27 -2.06 -15.10
N LEU A 26 7.16 -3.35 -15.45
CA LEU A 26 7.49 -4.45 -14.57
C LEU A 26 8.97 -4.85 -14.72
N THR A 27 9.86 -4.09 -14.07
CA THR A 27 11.30 -4.42 -14.04
C THR A 27 11.56 -5.65 -13.17
N GLN A 28 12.65 -6.36 -13.45
CA GLN A 28 13.05 -7.56 -12.70
C GLN A 28 13.26 -7.26 -11.20
N ASP A 29 13.66 -6.04 -10.86
CA ASP A 29 13.83 -5.58 -9.48
C ASP A 29 12.50 -5.47 -8.72
N ILE A 30 11.42 -5.03 -9.40
CA ILE A 30 10.06 -5.00 -8.81
C ILE A 30 9.61 -6.42 -8.52
N LEU A 31 9.81 -7.34 -9.46
CA LEU A 31 9.51 -8.76 -9.25
C LEU A 31 10.28 -9.37 -8.11
N ASP A 32 11.59 -9.11 -8.01
CA ASP A 32 12.41 -9.62 -6.93
C ASP A 32 11.97 -9.00 -5.58
N SER A 33 11.54 -7.73 -5.57
CA SER A 33 10.98 -7.07 -4.37
C SER A 33 9.63 -7.65 -3.92
N LEU A 34 8.81 -8.15 -4.84
CA LEU A 34 7.52 -8.78 -4.50
C LEU A 34 7.70 -10.08 -3.69
N TYR A 35 8.84 -10.77 -3.83
CA TYR A 35 9.19 -11.90 -2.95
C TYR A 35 9.64 -11.47 -1.55
N VAL A 36 10.09 -10.23 -1.41
CA VAL A 36 10.62 -9.67 -0.16
C VAL A 36 9.54 -8.90 0.60
N TYR A 37 8.42 -8.55 -0.05
CA TYR A 37 7.33 -7.83 0.58
C TYR A 37 6.53 -8.73 1.53
N MET A 38 6.88 -8.67 2.82
CA MET A 38 6.36 -9.54 3.87
C MET A 38 6.01 -8.75 5.14
N PRO A 39 5.04 -7.81 5.06
CA PRO A 39 4.72 -6.90 6.17
C PRO A 39 4.12 -7.62 7.40
N PHE A 40 3.59 -8.82 7.22
CA PHE A 40 2.98 -9.64 8.27
C PHE A 40 3.84 -10.85 8.69
N GLY A 41 5.12 -10.89 8.28
CA GLY A 41 5.95 -12.09 8.45
C GLY A 41 5.58 -13.19 7.46
N GLY A 42 6.31 -14.30 7.51
CA GLY A 42 6.18 -15.38 6.52
C GLY A 42 6.20 -16.76 7.14
N SER A 43 5.75 -17.73 6.35
CA SER A 43 5.68 -19.14 6.75
C SER A 43 4.82 -19.33 8.02
N HIS A 44 5.21 -20.24 8.90
CA HIS A 44 4.45 -20.63 10.10
C HIS A 44 4.37 -19.56 11.21
N ARG A 45 5.08 -18.44 11.05
CA ARG A 45 5.07 -17.30 11.99
C ARG A 45 4.40 -16.05 11.37
N ALA A 46 3.70 -16.21 10.25
CA ALA A 46 2.91 -15.13 9.69
C ALA A 46 1.82 -14.67 10.67
N CYS A 47 1.45 -13.39 10.60
CA CYS A 47 0.37 -12.83 11.39
C CYS A 47 -0.93 -13.59 11.11
N ILE A 48 -1.50 -14.22 12.14
CA ILE A 48 -2.77 -14.96 12.02
C ILE A 48 -3.92 -14.06 11.59
N ASP A 49 -3.89 -12.78 12.00
CA ASP A 49 -4.92 -11.78 11.72
C ASP A 49 -4.60 -10.91 10.50
N GLN A 50 -3.76 -11.40 9.57
CA GLN A 50 -3.45 -10.67 8.34
C GLN A 50 -4.73 -10.30 7.56
N ASP A 51 -5.66 -11.24 7.40
CA ASP A 51 -6.89 -11.02 6.65
C ASP A 51 -7.81 -10.03 7.38
N LEU A 52 -7.87 -10.10 8.71
CA LEU A 52 -8.63 -9.16 9.54
C LEU A 52 -8.04 -7.74 9.44
N ALA A 53 -6.71 -7.61 9.46
CA ALA A 53 -6.04 -6.32 9.28
C ALA A 53 -6.37 -5.71 7.91
N PHE A 54 -6.35 -6.51 6.84
CA PHE A 54 -6.78 -6.04 5.52
C PHE A 54 -8.28 -5.73 5.46
N PHE A 55 -9.11 -6.51 6.13
CA PHE A 55 -10.56 -6.28 6.20
C PHE A 55 -10.90 -4.98 6.93
N GLY A 56 -10.09 -4.54 7.91
CA GLY A 56 -10.24 -3.22 8.51
C GLY A 56 -9.68 -2.10 7.62
N LEU A 57 -8.48 -2.28 7.10
CA LEU A 57 -7.74 -1.23 6.39
C LEU A 57 -8.34 -0.89 5.02
N LYS A 58 -8.69 -1.91 4.22
CA LYS A 58 -9.22 -1.73 2.86
C LYS A 58 -10.49 -0.87 2.83
N PRO A 59 -11.58 -1.19 3.56
CA PRO A 59 -12.79 -0.37 3.53
C PRO A 59 -12.58 1.00 4.17
N ALA A 60 -11.69 1.13 5.15
CA ALA A 60 -11.35 2.43 5.73
C ALA A 60 -10.71 3.36 4.68
N ILE A 61 -9.72 2.86 3.93
CA ILE A 61 -9.08 3.61 2.84
C ILE A 61 -10.08 3.94 1.73
N ILE A 62 -10.89 2.97 1.30
CA ILE A 62 -11.89 3.19 0.24
C ILE A 62 -12.89 4.28 0.69
N SER A 63 -13.41 4.19 1.91
CA SER A 63 -14.35 5.18 2.46
C SER A 63 -13.74 6.57 2.55
N LEU A 64 -12.46 6.64 2.91
CA LEU A 64 -11.69 7.88 2.97
C LEU A 64 -11.55 8.47 1.56
N MET A 65 -11.08 7.70 0.58
CA MET A 65 -10.91 8.14 -0.82
C MET A 65 -12.21 8.55 -1.51
N GLN A 66 -13.35 8.00 -1.10
CA GLN A 66 -14.65 8.35 -1.68
C GLN A 66 -15.19 9.70 -1.18
N ARG A 67 -14.88 10.07 0.07
CA ARG A 67 -15.50 11.22 0.78
C ARG A 67 -14.55 12.38 1.02
N VAL A 68 -13.25 12.12 0.98
CA VAL A 68 -12.20 13.08 1.35
C VAL A 68 -11.25 13.25 0.18
N SER A 69 -11.03 14.51 -0.19
CA SER A 69 -9.90 14.91 -1.04
C SER A 69 -8.78 15.48 -0.17
N PHE A 70 -7.56 14.99 -0.42
CA PHE A 70 -6.37 15.46 0.26
C PHE A 70 -5.77 16.63 -0.50
N GLU A 71 -5.60 17.75 0.17
CA GLU A 71 -4.82 18.87 -0.34
C GLU A 71 -3.39 18.74 0.18
N ASP A 72 -2.42 19.04 -0.68
CA ASP A 72 -1.02 19.05 -0.28
C ASP A 72 -0.78 20.19 0.72
N SER A 73 -0.09 19.87 1.81
CA SER A 73 0.21 20.86 2.84
C SER A 73 1.36 21.71 2.35
N VAL A 74 1.08 22.97 2.02
CA VAL A 74 2.07 23.94 1.50
C VAL A 74 3.28 24.12 2.45
N ASP A 75 3.10 23.76 3.71
CA ASP A 75 4.14 23.82 4.74
C ASP A 75 4.96 22.52 4.79
N ALA A 76 6.13 22.54 4.14
CA ALA A 76 7.11 21.44 4.14
C ALA A 76 7.62 21.03 5.54
N THR A 77 7.34 21.83 6.58
CA THR A 77 7.67 21.51 7.97
C THR A 77 6.73 20.50 8.61
N ASN A 78 5.49 20.39 8.12
CA ASN A 78 4.46 19.56 8.75
C ASN A 78 4.51 18.09 8.31
N ASN A 79 5.06 17.81 7.13
CA ASN A 79 5.21 16.47 6.58
C ASN A 79 6.68 16.21 6.20
N SER A 80 7.53 16.12 7.22
CA SER A 80 8.99 16.00 7.04
C SER A 80 9.46 14.64 6.50
N GLY A 81 8.54 13.69 6.26
CA GLY A 81 8.85 12.33 5.80
C GLY A 81 9.62 11.49 6.83
N LYS A 82 9.86 12.02 8.03
CA LYS A 82 10.53 11.32 9.12
C LYS A 82 9.57 10.36 9.83
N TYR A 83 10.15 9.32 10.42
CA TYR A 83 9.42 8.34 11.22
C TYR A 83 10.13 8.10 12.54
N ILE A 84 9.35 7.73 13.54
CA ILE A 84 9.85 7.24 14.82
C ILE A 84 9.71 5.72 14.81
N GLN A 85 10.84 5.04 15.02
CA GLN A 85 10.88 3.58 15.13
C GLN A 85 10.95 3.17 16.60
N ARG A 86 9.94 2.43 17.06
CA ARG A 86 9.92 1.77 18.37
C ARG A 86 9.58 0.28 18.16
N LEU A 87 8.61 -0.25 18.89
CA LEU A 87 8.01 -1.56 18.59
C LEU A 87 7.28 -1.55 17.23
N THR A 88 6.76 -0.39 16.82
CA THR A 88 6.16 -0.13 15.51
C THR A 88 6.76 1.14 14.90
N CYS A 89 6.58 1.32 13.59
CA CYS A 89 6.96 2.54 12.88
C CYS A 89 5.75 3.46 12.74
N PHE A 90 5.87 4.70 13.19
CA PHE A 90 4.86 5.74 13.00
C PHE A 90 5.51 7.03 12.50
N PRO A 91 4.82 7.85 11.68
CA PRO A 91 5.36 9.11 11.21
C PRO A 91 5.64 10.06 12.39
N GLU A 92 6.75 10.80 12.33
CA GLU A 92 7.12 11.78 13.38
C GLU A 92 6.14 12.96 13.38
N HIS A 93 5.82 13.45 12.18
CA HIS A 93 4.79 14.45 11.93
C HIS A 93 3.97 14.03 10.71
N LEU A 94 2.65 14.03 10.86
CA LEU A 94 1.71 13.82 9.77
C LEU A 94 0.54 14.79 9.95
N ALA A 95 0.48 15.81 9.10
CA ALA A 95 -0.65 16.72 9.05
C ALA A 95 -1.15 16.79 7.60
N VAL A 96 -2.42 16.47 7.41
CA VAL A 96 -3.07 16.51 6.10
C VAL A 96 -4.21 17.50 6.14
N ARG A 97 -4.32 18.31 5.09
CA ARG A 97 -5.50 19.15 4.89
C ARG A 97 -6.53 18.34 4.10
N ILE A 98 -7.72 18.25 4.67
CA ILE A 98 -8.81 17.45 4.14
C ILE A 98 -9.91 18.41 3.69
N ARG A 99 -10.36 18.27 2.44
CA ARG A 99 -11.68 18.76 2.02
C ARG A 99 -12.64 17.58 2.03
N ILE A 100 -13.81 17.80 2.59
CA ILE A 100 -14.88 16.80 2.60
C ILE A 100 -15.79 17.12 1.41
N ASP A 101 -15.88 16.20 0.46
CA ASP A 101 -16.78 16.33 -0.69
C ASP A 101 -18.19 15.92 -0.23
N THR A 102 -18.98 16.89 0.21
CA THR A 102 -20.37 16.68 0.68
C THR A 102 -21.35 16.34 -0.44
N ASP A 103 -20.92 16.40 -1.70
CA ASP A 103 -21.84 16.50 -2.84
C ASP A 103 -21.99 15.20 -3.65
N LYS A 104 -21.22 14.15 -3.32
CA LYS A 104 -21.45 12.81 -3.89
C LYS A 104 -22.63 12.14 -3.17
N LYS A 105 -23.85 12.54 -3.54
CA LYS A 105 -25.06 11.80 -3.21
C LYS A 105 -24.86 10.35 -3.65
N SER A 106 -25.02 9.44 -2.69
CA SER A 106 -25.14 8.01 -2.93
C SER A 106 -26.34 7.78 -3.87
N ASN A 107 -26.06 7.55 -5.15
CA ASN A 107 -27.01 6.87 -6.04
C ASN A 107 -26.98 5.38 -5.76
#